data_AF-A0A1V4BPH3-F1
#
_entry.id   AF-A0A1V4BPH3-F1
#
_cell.length_a   1.000
_cell.length_b   1.000
_cell.length_c   1.000
_cell.angle_alpha   90.00
_cell.angle_beta   90.00
_cell.angle_gamma   90.00
#
_symmetry.space_group_name_H-M   'P 1'
#
loop_
_entity.id
_entity.type
_entity.pdbx_description
1 polymer ?
#
loop_
_entity_poly.entity_id
_entity_poly.type
_entity_poly.pdbx_seq_one_letter_code
_entity_poly.pdbx_strand_id
1 'polypeptide(L)'
;MSKPIFELVDELPTNNLTVKVLKTLDYVVPGQWDNLVGFKNTIIKVTGETDESMIQQIGDRAVWLFNDKSQGYQRALWLYQTIDSADNALAAASLANAVGGKIPLMGGLIEKLTPAPEKAQTIDLTLKLVTELVAFCQINGIPGDSIDDFVASLGDYSGESLMRMAALVCLDGLIPLGGSFIRKVESGLSILSPEELESNSTFGSIKELIPGGNTARKLDFIGQSFDSTKGWMSGFVSERSLSQQGLLSKIQGFIDFSADKLVYVGAFLDMTTNYYEHTGIQTLARRLIERAVAEI
;
A
#
# COMPACT_ATOMS: atom_id res chain seq x y z
N MET A 1 -2.98 -16.34 -17.26
CA MET A 1 -1.70 -16.44 -16.52
C MET A 1 -1.43 -15.07 -15.93
N SER A 2 -1.02 -14.97 -14.67
CA SER A 2 -0.50 -13.71 -14.12
C SER A 2 0.75 -13.31 -14.90
N LYS A 3 0.99 -12.00 -15.05
CA LYS A 3 2.24 -11.51 -15.65
C LYS A 3 3.45 -12.05 -14.87
N PRO A 4 4.57 -12.36 -15.54
CA PRO A 4 5.81 -12.67 -14.85
C PRO A 4 6.29 -11.51 -13.97
N ILE A 5 7.00 -11.80 -12.89
CA ILE A 5 7.49 -10.77 -11.96
C ILE A 5 8.41 -9.75 -12.63
N PHE A 6 9.27 -10.18 -13.56
CA PHE A 6 10.17 -9.25 -14.25
C PHE A 6 9.39 -8.22 -15.08
N GLU A 7 8.33 -8.64 -15.78
CA GLU A 7 7.47 -7.77 -16.58
C GLU A 7 6.74 -6.76 -15.67
N LEU A 8 6.23 -7.21 -14.53
CA LEU A 8 5.58 -6.32 -13.55
C LEU A 8 6.53 -5.24 -13.04
N VAL A 9 7.80 -5.58 -12.77
CA VAL A 9 8.81 -4.65 -12.26
C VAL A 9 9.32 -3.71 -13.36
N ASP A 10 9.45 -4.20 -14.59
CA ASP A 10 9.86 -3.41 -15.76
C ASP A 10 8.79 -2.39 -16.17
N GLU A 11 7.52 -2.73 -15.99
CA GLU A 11 6.37 -1.88 -16.33
C GLU A 11 5.97 -0.89 -15.22
N LEU A 12 6.62 -0.93 -14.05
CA LEU A 12 6.32 0.01 -12.96
C LEU A 12 6.44 1.46 -13.46
N PRO A 13 5.45 2.33 -13.14
CA PRO A 13 5.48 3.70 -13.60
C PRO A 13 6.67 4.45 -13.02
N THR A 14 7.39 5.18 -13.87
CA THR A 14 8.51 6.04 -13.43
C THR A 14 8.05 7.46 -13.09
N ASN A 15 6.90 7.88 -13.63
CA ASN A 15 6.35 9.23 -13.48
C ASN A 15 4.83 9.24 -13.64
N ASN A 16 4.11 8.88 -12.58
CA ASN A 16 2.66 9.06 -12.46
C ASN A 16 2.30 9.71 -11.12
N LEU A 17 1.01 9.83 -10.80
CA LEU A 17 0.57 10.44 -9.56
C LEU A 17 0.97 9.63 -8.32
N THR A 18 0.88 8.28 -8.36
CA THR A 18 1.42 7.41 -7.29
C THR A 18 2.87 7.76 -6.97
N VAL A 19 3.75 7.81 -7.98
CA VAL A 19 5.16 8.13 -7.79
C VAL A 19 5.35 9.55 -7.25
N LYS A 20 4.58 10.53 -7.73
CA LYS A 20 4.65 11.92 -7.23
C LYS A 20 4.23 12.02 -5.76
N VAL A 21 3.19 11.31 -5.36
CA VAL A 21 2.72 11.25 -3.97
C VAL A 21 3.76 10.58 -3.09
N LEU A 22 4.29 9.42 -3.49
CA LEU A 22 5.34 8.73 -2.73
C LEU A 22 6.62 9.56 -2.61
N LYS A 23 7.06 10.23 -3.68
CA LYS A 23 8.17 11.20 -3.62
C LYS A 23 7.88 12.36 -2.69
N THR A 24 6.62 12.81 -2.63
CA THR A 24 6.22 13.85 -1.67
C THR A 24 6.35 13.34 -0.24
N LEU A 25 6.05 12.07 0.03
CA LEU A 25 6.19 11.46 1.35
C LEU A 25 7.65 11.16 1.74
N ASP A 26 8.64 11.47 0.90
CA ASP A 26 10.06 11.32 1.26
C ASP A 26 10.41 12.15 2.52
N TYR A 27 9.78 13.30 2.76
CA TYR A 27 10.03 14.05 4.02
C TYR A 27 9.58 13.30 5.27
N VAL A 28 8.68 12.32 5.14
CA VAL A 28 8.18 11.48 6.23
C VAL A 28 9.18 10.34 6.51
N VAL A 29 9.81 9.80 5.47
CA VAL A 29 10.79 8.70 5.56
C VAL A 29 12.02 9.01 4.69
N PRO A 30 12.86 9.98 5.09
CA PRO A 30 13.87 10.57 4.21
C PRO A 30 14.88 9.56 3.69
N GLY A 31 14.99 9.50 2.36
CA GLY A 31 15.95 8.64 1.65
C GLY A 31 15.66 7.14 1.79
N GLN A 32 14.52 6.76 2.36
CA GLN A 32 14.16 5.36 2.54
C GLN A 32 13.70 4.73 1.25
N TRP A 33 13.02 5.48 0.39
CA TRP A 33 12.45 4.94 -0.84
C TRP A 33 12.99 5.66 -2.07
N ASP A 34 13.29 4.85 -3.07
CA ASP A 34 13.64 5.30 -4.41
C ASP A 34 12.74 4.57 -5.40
N ASN A 35 12.39 5.21 -6.51
CA ASN A 35 11.51 4.57 -7.50
C ASN A 35 12.30 3.60 -8.39
N LEU A 36 12.77 2.50 -7.80
CA LEU A 36 13.52 1.46 -8.46
C LEU A 36 12.60 0.69 -9.42
N VAL A 37 12.86 0.86 -10.71
CA VAL A 37 12.13 0.24 -11.83
C VAL A 37 13.13 -0.53 -12.68
N GLY A 38 12.70 -1.67 -13.20
CA GLY A 38 13.53 -2.58 -13.98
C GLY A 38 14.05 -3.74 -13.14
N PHE A 39 13.75 -4.97 -13.56
CA PHE A 39 14.10 -6.18 -12.81
C PHE A 39 15.62 -6.35 -12.70
N LYS A 40 16.35 -6.16 -13.81
CA LYS A 40 17.82 -6.15 -13.82
C LYS A 40 18.39 -5.04 -12.93
N ASN A 41 17.83 -3.83 -13.00
CA ASN A 41 18.27 -2.71 -12.14
C ASN A 41 18.07 -3.05 -10.66
N THR A 42 16.98 -3.76 -10.35
CA THR A 42 16.68 -4.22 -9.00
C THR A 42 17.71 -5.25 -8.54
N ILE A 43 18.07 -6.22 -9.38
CA ILE A 43 19.12 -7.19 -9.07
C ILE A 43 20.43 -6.47 -8.74
N ILE A 44 20.90 -5.60 -9.63
CA ILE A 44 22.15 -4.85 -9.44
C ILE A 44 22.10 -4.02 -8.14
N LYS A 45 20.99 -3.34 -7.87
CA LYS A 45 20.85 -2.48 -6.70
C LYS A 45 20.81 -3.27 -5.39
N VAL A 46 20.18 -4.44 -5.38
CA VAL A 46 20.03 -5.29 -4.19
C VAL A 46 21.31 -6.08 -3.90
N THR A 47 21.95 -6.63 -4.92
CA THR A 47 23.09 -7.56 -4.74
C THR A 47 24.45 -6.89 -4.91
N GLY A 48 24.52 -5.74 -5.61
CA GLY A 48 25.77 -5.13 -6.03
C GLY A 48 26.47 -5.85 -7.19
N GLU A 49 25.82 -6.86 -7.78
CA GLU A 49 26.40 -7.67 -8.86
C GLU A 49 26.53 -6.89 -10.16
N THR A 50 27.61 -7.16 -10.90
CA THR A 50 27.90 -6.56 -12.21
C THR A 50 28.20 -7.60 -13.30
N ASP A 51 28.44 -8.86 -12.92
CA ASP A 51 28.58 -9.97 -13.86
C ASP A 51 27.23 -10.35 -14.47
N GLU A 52 27.14 -10.28 -15.80
CA GLU A 52 25.91 -10.54 -16.54
C GLU A 52 25.41 -11.99 -16.38
N SER A 53 26.31 -12.97 -16.22
CA SER A 53 25.91 -14.36 -16.01
C SER A 53 25.29 -14.55 -14.64
N MET A 54 25.89 -13.96 -13.60
CA MET A 54 25.35 -14.02 -12.25
C MET A 54 24.01 -13.27 -12.14
N ILE A 55 23.88 -12.10 -12.76
CA ILE A 55 22.60 -11.36 -12.85
C ILE A 55 21.51 -12.23 -13.49
N GLN A 56 21.82 -12.91 -14.59
CA GLN A 56 20.88 -13.80 -15.26
C GLN A 56 20.46 -14.96 -14.35
N GLN A 57 21.42 -15.62 -13.67
CA GLN A 57 21.13 -16.74 -12.77
C GLN A 57 20.22 -16.32 -11.60
N ILE A 58 20.50 -15.17 -10.97
CA ILE A 58 19.65 -14.61 -9.92
C ILE A 58 18.25 -14.33 -10.46
N GLY A 59 18.15 -13.72 -11.65
CA GLY A 59 16.88 -13.43 -12.30
C GLY A 59 16.05 -14.69 -12.56
N ASP A 60 16.66 -15.72 -13.14
CA ASP A 60 15.98 -16.99 -13.43
C ASP A 60 15.50 -17.68 -12.14
N ARG A 61 16.33 -17.66 -11.08
CA ARG A 61 15.95 -18.23 -9.79
C ARG A 61 14.82 -17.47 -9.13
N ALA A 62 14.83 -16.14 -9.17
CA ALA A 62 13.76 -15.29 -8.66
C ALA A 62 12.43 -15.54 -9.42
N VAL A 63 12.49 -15.69 -10.75
CA VAL A 63 11.30 -16.05 -11.56
C VAL A 63 10.78 -17.44 -11.20
N TRP A 64 11.67 -18.41 -10.97
CA TRP A 64 11.27 -19.74 -10.51
C TRP A 64 10.56 -19.69 -9.16
N LEU A 65 11.15 -18.99 -8.17
CA LEU A 65 10.57 -18.81 -6.83
C LEU A 65 9.20 -18.15 -6.87
N PHE A 66 9.02 -17.14 -7.72
CA PHE A 66 7.73 -16.48 -7.91
C PHE A 66 6.66 -17.42 -8.48
N ASN A 67 7.03 -18.34 -9.38
CA ASN A 67 6.09 -19.25 -10.02
C ASN A 67 5.77 -20.50 -9.18
N ASP A 68 6.55 -20.78 -8.13
CA ASP A 68 6.26 -21.85 -7.19
C ASP A 68 5.09 -21.44 -6.28
N LYS A 69 3.92 -22.04 -6.53
CA LYS A 69 2.67 -21.78 -5.79
C LYS A 69 2.75 -22.09 -4.30
N SER A 70 3.73 -22.87 -3.86
CA SER A 70 3.97 -23.12 -2.44
C SER A 70 4.57 -21.92 -1.71
N GLN A 71 5.22 -20.98 -2.42
CA GLN A 71 5.99 -19.87 -1.83
C GLN A 71 5.17 -18.62 -1.49
N GLY A 72 3.87 -18.56 -1.78
CA GLY A 72 3.01 -17.44 -1.36
C GLY A 72 3.15 -16.12 -2.14
N TYR A 73 4.24 -15.88 -2.87
CA TYR A 73 4.49 -14.61 -3.58
C TYR A 73 3.37 -14.17 -4.54
N GLN A 74 2.77 -15.10 -5.29
CA GLN A 74 1.64 -14.75 -6.18
C GLN A 74 0.38 -14.34 -5.41
N ARG A 75 0.16 -14.91 -4.21
CA ARG A 75 -0.96 -14.52 -3.34
C ARG A 75 -0.71 -13.15 -2.74
N ALA A 76 0.52 -12.86 -2.32
CA ALA A 76 0.92 -11.53 -1.87
C ALA A 76 0.79 -10.47 -2.98
N LEU A 77 1.22 -10.78 -4.21
CA LEU A 77 1.01 -9.90 -5.36
C LEU A 77 -0.48 -9.62 -5.58
N TRP A 78 -1.29 -10.67 -5.60
CA TRP A 78 -2.72 -10.54 -5.81
C TRP A 78 -3.37 -9.67 -4.72
N LEU A 79 -2.96 -9.81 -3.46
CA LEU A 79 -3.39 -8.94 -2.35
C LEU A 79 -3.07 -7.47 -2.62
N TYR A 80 -1.82 -7.16 -2.98
CA TYR A 80 -1.37 -5.79 -3.27
C TYR A 80 -2.07 -5.17 -4.48
N GLN A 81 -2.35 -5.95 -5.51
CA GLN A 81 -3.10 -5.47 -6.67
C GLN A 81 -4.59 -5.28 -6.34
N THR A 82 -5.17 -6.20 -5.55
CA THR A 82 -6.61 -6.21 -5.29
C THR A 82 -7.02 -5.06 -4.38
N ILE A 83 -6.25 -4.78 -3.33
CA ILE A 83 -6.63 -3.79 -2.30
C ILE A 83 -6.76 -2.36 -2.86
N ASP A 84 -5.96 -2.00 -3.87
CA ASP A 84 -6.01 -0.69 -4.52
C ASP A 84 -6.91 -0.66 -5.77
N SER A 85 -7.33 -1.82 -6.32
CA SER A 85 -7.95 -1.89 -7.66
C SER A 85 -9.44 -1.53 -7.75
N ALA A 86 -10.08 -1.09 -6.66
CA ALA A 86 -11.53 -0.91 -6.63
C ALA A 86 -12.06 0.20 -7.55
N ASP A 87 -11.30 1.26 -7.89
CA ASP A 87 -11.87 2.46 -8.57
C ASP A 87 -11.02 3.11 -9.69
N ASN A 88 -9.93 2.48 -10.13
CA ASN A 88 -8.87 3.20 -10.88
C ASN A 88 -9.15 3.49 -12.37
N ALA A 89 -10.02 2.71 -13.03
CA ALA A 89 -10.19 2.79 -14.49
C ALA A 89 -10.80 4.13 -14.96
N LEU A 90 -11.67 4.74 -14.15
CA LEU A 90 -12.35 6.00 -14.50
C LEU A 90 -11.47 7.23 -14.27
N ALA A 91 -10.53 7.17 -13.33
CA ALA A 91 -9.69 8.29 -12.94
C ALA A 91 -8.52 8.53 -13.89
N ALA A 92 -7.89 7.45 -14.39
CA ALA A 92 -6.75 7.53 -15.30
C ALA A 92 -7.07 8.30 -16.59
N ALA A 93 -8.27 8.11 -17.15
CA ALA A 93 -8.73 8.82 -18.35
C ALA A 93 -8.89 10.34 -18.11
N SER A 94 -9.30 10.74 -16.91
CA SER A 94 -9.51 12.15 -16.55
C SER A 94 -8.22 12.91 -16.25
N LEU A 95 -7.13 12.20 -15.92
CA LEU A 95 -5.83 12.76 -15.57
C LEU A 95 -4.79 12.67 -16.71
N ALA A 96 -5.11 11.99 -17.81
CA ALA A 96 -4.21 11.82 -18.96
C ALA A 96 -3.70 13.15 -19.56
N ASN A 97 -4.42 14.25 -19.36
CA ASN A 97 -4.05 15.59 -19.84
C ASN A 97 -3.30 16.44 -18.79
N ALA A 98 -3.09 15.95 -17.57
CA ALA A 98 -2.40 16.68 -16.50
C ALA A 98 -0.87 16.62 -16.66
N VAL A 99 -0.36 17.16 -17.76
CA VAL A 99 1.08 17.21 -18.06
C VAL A 99 1.65 18.53 -17.53
N GLY A 100 2.41 18.45 -16.44
CA GLY A 100 3.37 19.49 -16.01
C GLY A 100 2.87 20.59 -15.07
N GLY A 101 1.57 20.65 -14.74
CA GLY A 101 0.99 21.62 -13.80
C GLY A 101 0.36 20.96 -12.56
N LYS A 102 -0.11 21.77 -11.61
CA LYS A 102 -0.96 21.27 -10.52
C LYS A 102 -2.22 20.64 -11.10
N ILE A 103 -2.66 19.52 -10.54
CA ILE A 103 -3.91 18.87 -10.92
C ILE A 103 -5.06 19.64 -10.26
N PRO A 104 -5.92 20.34 -11.03
CA PRO A 104 -7.04 21.05 -10.43
C PRO A 104 -8.07 20.06 -9.88
N LEU A 105 -8.25 20.08 -8.57
CA LEU A 105 -9.33 19.41 -7.87
C LEU A 105 -10.58 20.32 -7.92
N MET A 106 -11.01 20.66 -9.13
CA MET A 106 -12.11 21.57 -9.45
C MET A 106 -12.97 20.99 -10.58
N GLY A 107 -14.28 21.28 -10.60
CA GLY A 107 -15.21 20.86 -11.67
C GLY A 107 -15.64 19.39 -11.63
N GLY A 108 -15.98 18.80 -12.80
CA GLY A 108 -16.62 17.48 -12.96
C GLY A 108 -15.85 16.25 -12.43
N LEU A 109 -14.63 16.43 -11.91
CA LEU A 109 -13.90 15.41 -11.17
C LEU A 109 -14.41 15.31 -9.72
N ILE A 110 -14.74 16.43 -9.08
CA ILE A 110 -15.46 16.45 -7.79
C ILE A 110 -16.88 15.90 -7.94
N GLU A 111 -17.57 16.16 -9.06
CA GLU A 111 -18.92 15.61 -9.28
C GLU A 111 -18.94 14.07 -9.28
N LYS A 112 -17.80 13.44 -9.55
CA LYS A 112 -17.60 11.99 -9.47
C LYS A 112 -17.00 11.52 -8.14
N LEU A 113 -16.50 12.44 -7.31
CA LEU A 113 -15.93 12.14 -6.00
C LEU A 113 -16.96 12.42 -4.91
N THR A 114 -17.33 11.40 -4.16
CA THR A 114 -18.10 11.57 -2.93
C THR A 114 -17.11 11.52 -1.77
N PRO A 115 -17.10 12.50 -0.81
CA PRO A 115 -16.31 12.36 0.39
C PRO A 115 -16.72 11.06 1.07
N ALA A 116 -15.77 10.15 1.25
CA ALA A 116 -16.09 8.86 1.83
C ALA A 116 -16.50 9.06 3.30
N PRO A 117 -17.62 8.47 3.76
CA PRO A 117 -18.00 8.51 5.16
C PRO A 117 -16.88 7.96 6.05
N GLU A 118 -16.80 8.44 7.30
CA GLU A 118 -15.78 8.00 8.27
C GLU A 118 -15.73 6.46 8.43
N LYS A 119 -16.89 5.79 8.35
CA LYS A 119 -16.98 4.33 8.36
C LYS A 119 -16.30 3.69 7.14
N ALA A 120 -16.46 4.24 5.94
CA ALA A 120 -15.83 3.72 4.73
C ALA A 120 -14.30 3.85 4.80
N GLN A 121 -13.81 5.00 5.29
CA GLN A 121 -12.38 5.26 5.51
C GLN A 121 -11.79 4.35 6.60
N THR A 122 -12.57 4.04 7.65
CA THR A 122 -12.20 3.04 8.66
C THR A 122 -12.03 1.65 8.05
N ILE A 123 -12.98 1.22 7.21
CA ILE A 123 -12.90 -0.07 6.52
C ILE A 123 -11.69 -0.09 5.59
N ASP A 124 -11.50 0.95 4.77
CA ASP A 124 -10.40 1.01 3.80
C ASP A 124 -9.02 0.88 4.47
N LEU A 125 -8.73 1.73 5.47
CA LEU A 125 -7.47 1.69 6.21
C LEU A 125 -7.22 0.32 6.86
N THR A 126 -8.26 -0.27 7.47
CA THR A 126 -8.12 -1.53 8.21
C THR A 126 -7.98 -2.73 7.27
N LEU A 127 -8.62 -2.70 6.09
CA LEU A 127 -8.42 -3.70 5.05
C LEU A 127 -7.03 -3.59 4.41
N LYS A 128 -6.51 -2.38 4.21
CA LYS A 128 -5.14 -2.15 3.76
C LYS A 128 -4.11 -2.66 4.76
N LEU A 129 -4.31 -2.36 6.05
CA LEU A 129 -3.46 -2.89 7.11
C LEU A 129 -3.48 -4.43 7.19
N VAL A 130 -4.66 -5.06 7.20
CA VAL A 130 -4.74 -6.53 7.26
C VAL A 130 -4.18 -7.17 5.99
N THR A 131 -4.29 -6.50 4.85
CA THR A 131 -3.66 -6.92 3.59
C THR A 131 -2.15 -6.95 3.71
N GLU A 132 -1.55 -5.92 4.30
CA GLU A 132 -0.10 -5.89 4.54
C GLU A 132 0.34 -7.04 5.44
N LEU A 133 -0.37 -7.28 6.54
CA LEU A 133 -0.09 -8.37 7.47
C LEU A 133 -0.18 -9.73 6.79
N VAL A 134 -1.27 -9.99 6.07
CA VAL A 134 -1.46 -11.28 5.39
C VAL A 134 -0.42 -11.45 4.28
N ALA A 135 -0.11 -10.40 3.51
CA ALA A 135 0.93 -10.44 2.49
C ALA A 135 2.32 -10.69 3.09
N PHE A 136 2.65 -10.07 4.22
CA PHE A 136 3.85 -10.36 5.00
C PHE A 136 3.92 -11.85 5.36
N CYS A 137 2.82 -12.44 5.85
CA CYS A 137 2.78 -13.86 6.19
C CYS A 137 3.01 -14.75 4.95
N GLN A 138 2.37 -14.41 3.82
CA GLN A 138 2.54 -15.15 2.56
C GLN A 138 3.98 -15.11 2.05
N ILE A 139 4.63 -13.94 2.10
CA ILE A 139 6.01 -13.73 1.63
C ILE A 139 7.01 -14.53 2.48
N ASN A 140 6.78 -14.58 3.80
CA ASN A 140 7.67 -15.27 4.73
C ASN A 140 7.33 -16.76 4.92
N GLY A 141 6.26 -17.26 4.31
CA GLY A 141 5.83 -18.65 4.44
C GLY A 141 5.37 -19.03 5.85
N ILE A 142 4.87 -18.06 6.62
CA ILE A 142 4.35 -18.25 7.98
C ILE A 142 2.81 -18.25 8.00
N PRO A 143 2.16 -18.74 9.07
CA PRO A 143 0.70 -18.72 9.20
C PRO A 143 0.11 -17.32 9.02
N GLY A 144 -1.04 -17.20 8.34
CA GLY A 144 -1.65 -15.92 7.99
C GLY A 144 -2.15 -15.07 9.16
N ASP A 145 -2.21 -15.66 10.35
CA ASP A 145 -2.62 -15.05 11.62
C ASP A 145 -1.43 -14.66 12.53
N SER A 146 -0.21 -14.62 12.00
CA SER A 146 1.02 -14.28 12.73
C SER A 146 1.16 -12.78 13.00
N ILE A 147 0.22 -12.21 13.79
CA ILE A 147 0.18 -10.77 14.11
C ILE A 147 1.46 -10.32 14.82
N ASP A 148 1.94 -11.08 15.80
CA ASP A 148 3.12 -10.72 16.59
C ASP A 148 4.39 -10.63 15.73
N ASP A 149 4.57 -11.59 14.82
CA ASP A 149 5.69 -11.59 13.87
C ASP A 149 5.63 -10.38 12.93
N PHE A 150 4.43 -10.04 12.46
CA PHE A 150 4.21 -8.84 11.65
C PHE A 150 4.55 -7.57 12.42
N VAL A 151 4.03 -7.40 13.64
CA VAL A 151 4.28 -6.21 14.47
C VAL A 151 5.77 -6.08 14.80
N ALA A 152 6.45 -7.18 15.12
CA ALA A 152 7.90 -7.18 15.33
C ALA A 152 8.65 -6.71 14.08
N SER A 153 8.24 -7.19 12.90
CA SER A 153 8.88 -6.83 11.63
C SER A 153 8.77 -5.34 11.28
N LEU A 154 7.74 -4.63 11.76
CA LEU A 154 7.56 -3.19 11.51
C LEU A 154 8.73 -2.33 12.03
N GLY A 155 9.49 -2.83 13.00
CA GLY A 155 10.73 -2.18 13.47
C GLY A 155 11.88 -2.24 12.46
N ASP A 156 11.85 -3.25 11.58
CA ASP A 156 12.88 -3.51 10.56
C ASP A 156 12.41 -3.09 9.15
N TYR A 157 11.17 -2.61 9.01
CA TYR A 157 10.66 -2.10 7.74
C TYR A 157 11.54 -0.95 7.26
N SER A 158 11.98 -1.08 6.01
CA SER A 158 12.77 -0.08 5.28
C SER A 158 12.33 -0.06 3.82
N GLY A 159 12.91 0.82 3.01
CA GLY A 159 12.68 0.77 1.57
C GLY A 159 11.23 1.05 1.18
N GLU A 160 10.78 0.28 0.19
CA GLU A 160 9.42 0.25 -0.30
C GLU A 160 8.37 -0.22 0.73
N SER A 161 8.72 -1.09 1.68
CA SER A 161 7.78 -1.57 2.71
C SER A 161 7.49 -0.48 3.74
N LEU A 162 8.53 0.24 4.20
CA LEU A 162 8.36 1.39 5.10
C LEU A 162 7.60 2.53 4.41
N MET A 163 7.90 2.81 3.14
CA MET A 163 7.17 3.82 2.36
C MET A 163 5.68 3.46 2.19
N ARG A 164 5.34 2.19 1.97
CA ARG A 164 3.94 1.75 1.92
C ARG A 164 3.21 2.01 3.23
N MET A 165 3.82 1.68 4.37
CA MET A 165 3.24 1.93 5.68
C MET A 165 3.17 3.43 6.01
N ALA A 166 4.15 4.22 5.57
CA ALA A 166 4.10 5.68 5.67
C ALA A 166 2.93 6.25 4.85
N ALA A 167 2.72 5.74 3.63
CA ALA A 167 1.59 6.10 2.79
C ALA A 167 0.25 5.72 3.45
N LEU A 168 0.10 4.51 3.99
CA LEU A 168 -1.09 4.11 4.75
C LEU A 168 -1.42 5.09 5.88
N VAL A 169 -0.44 5.43 6.71
CA VAL A 169 -0.65 6.35 7.84
C VAL A 169 -1.00 7.77 7.36
N CYS A 170 -0.35 8.24 6.29
CA CYS A 170 -0.52 9.60 5.81
C CYS A 170 -1.79 9.78 4.97
N LEU A 171 -2.01 8.90 4.00
CA LEU A 171 -3.02 9.02 2.95
C LEU A 171 -4.38 8.49 3.39
N ASP A 172 -4.42 7.42 4.18
CA ASP A 172 -5.65 6.75 4.60
C ASP A 172 -5.98 7.03 6.07
N GLY A 173 -4.97 7.40 6.86
CA GLY A 173 -5.12 7.83 8.24
C GLY A 173 -5.29 9.35 8.34
N LEU A 174 -4.16 10.06 8.33
CA LEU A 174 -4.13 11.49 8.68
C LEU A 174 -4.93 12.38 7.75
N ILE A 175 -4.88 12.17 6.43
CA ILE A 175 -5.59 13.02 5.46
C ILE A 175 -7.11 12.91 5.59
N PRO A 176 -7.74 11.73 5.53
CA PRO A 176 -9.20 11.62 5.56
C PRO A 176 -9.76 11.69 6.98
N LEU A 177 -9.06 11.13 7.99
CA LEU A 177 -9.59 10.99 9.35
C LEU A 177 -9.04 12.03 10.34
N GLY A 178 -7.96 12.72 9.99
CA GLY A 178 -7.36 13.79 10.78
C GLY A 178 -6.40 13.29 11.88
N GLY A 179 -5.93 14.21 12.73
CA GLY A 179 -4.93 13.91 13.76
C GLY A 179 -5.36 12.91 14.84
N SER A 180 -6.65 12.60 14.95
CA SER A 180 -7.19 11.57 15.85
C SER A 180 -7.64 10.31 15.12
N PHE A 181 -7.08 10.01 13.93
CA PHE A 181 -7.52 8.88 13.10
C PHE A 181 -7.51 7.55 13.85
N ILE A 182 -6.51 7.28 14.70
CA ILE A 182 -6.42 6.02 15.46
C ILE A 182 -7.69 5.81 16.29
N ARG A 183 -8.06 6.80 17.11
CA ARG A 183 -9.28 6.75 17.94
C ARG A 183 -10.55 6.61 17.09
N LYS A 184 -10.60 7.24 15.92
CA LYS A 184 -11.74 7.14 15.01
C LYS A 184 -11.87 5.74 14.42
N VAL A 185 -10.76 5.14 14.01
CA VAL A 185 -10.71 3.76 13.53
C VAL A 185 -11.12 2.78 14.64
N GLU A 186 -10.62 2.94 15.87
CA GLU A 186 -11.05 2.13 17.03
C GLU A 186 -12.56 2.24 17.25
N SER A 187 -13.09 3.47 17.25
CA SER A 187 -14.51 3.71 17.44
C SER A 187 -15.34 3.11 16.30
N GLY A 188 -14.89 3.28 15.06
CA GLY A 188 -15.55 2.75 13.86
C GLY A 188 -15.57 1.23 13.83
N LEU A 189 -14.46 0.56 14.17
CA LEU A 189 -14.39 -0.89 14.30
C LEU A 189 -15.31 -1.42 15.40
N SER A 190 -15.41 -0.72 16.54
CA SER A 190 -16.25 -1.15 17.66
C SER A 190 -17.76 -1.18 17.36
N ILE A 191 -18.20 -0.44 16.34
CA ILE A 191 -19.61 -0.36 15.92
C ILE A 191 -19.87 -0.99 14.56
N LEU A 192 -18.85 -1.51 13.89
CA LEU A 192 -18.97 -2.16 12.59
C LEU A 192 -19.58 -3.55 12.77
N SER A 193 -20.63 -3.87 12.02
CA SER A 193 -21.21 -5.23 12.06
C SER A 193 -20.59 -6.14 10.98
N PRO A 194 -20.62 -7.47 11.17
CA PRO A 194 -20.19 -8.41 10.14
C PRO A 194 -20.97 -8.24 8.82
N GLU A 195 -22.27 -7.92 8.87
CA GLU A 195 -23.09 -7.70 7.67
C GLU A 195 -22.66 -6.45 6.89
N GLU A 196 -22.31 -5.38 7.62
CA GLU A 196 -21.78 -4.17 7.00
C GLU A 196 -20.42 -4.44 6.34
N LEU A 197 -19.54 -5.20 6.99
CA LEU A 197 -18.27 -5.62 6.41
C LEU A 197 -18.47 -6.51 5.17
N GLU A 198 -19.41 -7.45 5.21
CA GLU A 198 -19.72 -8.34 4.08
C GLU A 198 -20.24 -7.59 2.85
N SER A 199 -20.89 -6.44 3.07
CA SER A 199 -21.38 -5.57 1.99
C SER A 199 -20.27 -4.78 1.28
N ASN A 200 -19.06 -4.75 1.83
CA ASN A 200 -17.92 -4.07 1.23
C ASN A 200 -17.27 -4.93 0.14
N SER A 201 -17.19 -4.40 -1.09
CA SER A 201 -16.65 -5.10 -2.26
C SER A 201 -15.16 -5.46 -2.13
N THR A 202 -14.37 -4.57 -1.53
CA THR A 202 -12.94 -4.78 -1.31
C THR A 202 -12.73 -5.94 -0.33
N PHE A 203 -13.44 -5.94 0.80
CA PHE A 203 -13.45 -7.07 1.73
C PHE A 203 -13.89 -8.36 1.03
N GLY A 204 -15.00 -8.32 0.27
CA GLY A 204 -15.49 -9.47 -0.49
C GLY A 204 -14.45 -10.06 -1.44
N SER A 205 -13.56 -9.23 -1.99
CA SER A 205 -12.49 -9.65 -2.89
C SER A 205 -11.35 -10.35 -2.17
N ILE A 206 -10.92 -9.86 -1.00
CA ILE A 206 -9.75 -10.40 -0.27
C ILE A 206 -10.07 -11.37 0.87
N LYS A 207 -11.35 -11.46 1.29
CA LYS A 207 -11.74 -12.14 2.54
C LYS A 207 -11.26 -13.57 2.64
N GLU A 208 -11.09 -14.30 1.54
CA GLU A 208 -10.66 -15.71 1.56
C GLU A 208 -9.23 -15.89 2.08
N LEU A 209 -8.41 -14.84 2.04
CA LEU A 209 -7.05 -14.86 2.61
C LEU A 209 -6.99 -14.26 4.02
N ILE A 210 -8.06 -13.62 4.50
CA ILE A 210 -8.14 -13.09 5.87
C ILE A 210 -8.45 -14.26 6.83
N PRO A 211 -7.62 -14.50 7.86
CA PRO A 211 -7.88 -15.48 8.90
C PRO A 211 -9.25 -15.33 9.56
N GLY A 212 -9.91 -16.47 9.77
CA GLY A 212 -11.23 -16.53 10.41
C GLY A 212 -12.22 -17.35 9.58
N GLY A 213 -12.94 -18.27 10.24
CA GLY A 213 -13.86 -19.18 9.55
C GLY A 213 -15.17 -18.53 9.08
N ASN A 214 -15.46 -17.29 9.47
CA ASN A 214 -16.64 -16.53 9.06
C ASN A 214 -16.36 -15.02 9.20
N THR A 215 -17.27 -14.19 8.71
CA THR A 215 -17.12 -12.72 8.68
C THR A 215 -16.94 -12.10 10.05
N ALA A 216 -17.63 -12.62 11.08
CA ALA A 216 -17.44 -12.14 12.46
C ALA A 216 -16.02 -12.37 12.97
N ARG A 217 -15.47 -13.58 12.77
CA ARG A 217 -14.08 -13.89 13.15
C ARG A 217 -13.04 -13.12 12.32
N LYS A 218 -13.34 -12.84 11.05
CA LYS A 218 -12.49 -12.00 10.19
C LYS A 218 -12.49 -10.55 10.67
N LEU A 219 -13.66 -10.03 11.07
CA LEU A 219 -13.78 -8.72 11.70
C LEU A 219 -13.00 -8.66 13.01
N ASP A 220 -13.08 -9.70 13.86
CA ASP A 220 -12.27 -9.80 15.09
C ASP A 220 -10.77 -9.77 14.77
N PHE A 221 -10.34 -10.50 13.74
CA PHE A 221 -8.94 -10.53 13.31
C PHE A 221 -8.46 -9.17 12.77
N ILE A 222 -9.27 -8.48 11.98
CA ILE A 222 -9.00 -7.11 11.52
C ILE A 222 -8.85 -6.17 12.72
N GLY A 223 -9.75 -6.28 13.70
CA GLY A 223 -9.70 -5.50 14.94
C GLY A 223 -8.42 -5.75 15.74
N GLN A 224 -8.03 -7.01 15.94
CA GLN A 224 -6.80 -7.39 16.63
C GLN A 224 -5.53 -6.92 15.89
N SER A 225 -5.54 -7.02 14.56
CA SER A 225 -4.43 -6.54 13.71
C SER A 225 -4.22 -5.03 13.86
N PHE A 226 -5.32 -4.27 13.84
CA PHE A 226 -5.28 -2.83 14.07
C PHE A 226 -4.84 -2.49 15.50
N ASP A 227 -5.43 -3.15 16.51
CA ASP A 227 -5.10 -2.92 17.92
C ASP A 227 -3.61 -3.13 18.22
N SER A 228 -3.03 -4.17 17.62
CA SER A 228 -1.60 -4.51 17.79
C SER A 228 -0.67 -3.54 17.05
N THR A 229 -1.14 -2.94 15.95
CA THR A 229 -0.32 -2.03 15.13
C THR A 229 -0.44 -0.56 15.54
N LYS A 230 -1.49 -0.17 16.28
CA LYS A 230 -1.75 1.25 16.62
C LYS A 230 -0.62 1.92 17.40
N GLY A 231 0.13 1.15 18.20
CA GLY A 231 1.31 1.65 18.92
C GLY A 231 2.40 2.13 17.96
N TRP A 232 2.71 1.31 16.93
CA TRP A 232 3.65 1.67 15.88
C TRP A 232 3.18 2.91 15.09
N MET A 233 1.91 2.95 14.68
CA MET A 233 1.35 4.11 13.95
C MET A 233 1.41 5.40 14.79
N SER A 234 1.08 5.31 16.09
CA SER A 234 1.15 6.44 17.01
C SER A 234 2.58 6.97 17.17
N GLY A 235 3.54 6.05 17.37
CA GLY A 235 4.96 6.37 17.45
C GLY A 235 5.45 7.03 16.16
N PHE A 236 5.12 6.43 15.00
CA PHE A 236 5.49 6.93 13.68
C PHE A 236 5.05 8.38 13.46
N VAL A 237 3.80 8.71 13.80
CA VAL A 237 3.24 10.07 13.71
C VAL A 237 3.94 11.03 14.66
N SER A 238 4.12 10.62 15.92
CA SER A 238 4.71 11.46 16.96
C SER A 238 6.18 11.79 16.67
N GLU A 239 6.99 10.78 16.37
CA GLU A 239 8.43 10.91 16.11
C GLU A 239 8.72 11.83 14.92
N ARG A 240 7.85 11.83 13.92
CA ARG A 240 7.98 12.62 12.69
C ARG A 240 7.20 13.93 12.73
N SER A 241 6.56 14.24 13.86
CA SER A 241 5.73 15.44 14.05
C SER A 241 4.70 15.62 12.92
N LEU A 242 4.08 14.52 12.49
CA LEU A 242 3.15 14.54 11.37
C LEU A 242 1.82 15.18 11.78
N SER A 243 1.27 15.96 10.86
CA SER A 243 -0.06 16.55 11.01
C SER A 243 -0.80 16.53 9.68
N GLN A 244 -2.12 16.46 9.75
CA GLN A 244 -2.99 16.55 8.56
C GLN A 244 -2.72 17.83 7.76
N GLN A 245 -2.59 18.98 8.44
CA GLN A 245 -2.32 20.26 7.78
C GLN A 245 -0.96 20.27 7.08
N GLY A 246 0.08 19.73 7.73
CA GLY A 246 1.42 19.62 7.13
C GLY A 246 1.41 18.76 5.86
N LEU A 247 0.73 17.61 5.90
CA LEU A 247 0.57 16.72 4.74
C LEU A 247 -0.19 17.40 3.60
N LEU A 248 -1.35 17.99 3.90
CA LEU A 248 -2.15 18.70 2.90
C LEU A 248 -1.36 19.84 2.24
N SER A 249 -0.57 20.60 3.01
CA SER A 249 0.27 21.67 2.47
C SER A 249 1.33 21.15 1.48
N LYS A 250 1.90 19.96 1.73
CA LYS A 250 2.85 19.32 0.80
C LYS A 250 2.15 18.85 -0.48
N ILE A 251 0.96 18.27 -0.35
CA ILE A 251 0.16 17.78 -1.47
C ILE A 251 -0.36 18.93 -2.35
N GLN A 252 -0.65 20.09 -1.75
CA GLN A 252 -0.97 21.32 -2.50
C GLN A 252 0.12 21.75 -3.49
N GLY A 253 1.34 21.20 -3.38
CA GLY A 253 2.42 21.41 -4.33
C GLY A 253 2.10 20.90 -5.74
N PHE A 254 1.27 19.86 -5.87
CA PHE A 254 0.94 19.23 -7.16
C PHE A 254 -0.56 18.94 -7.36
N ILE A 255 -1.39 19.12 -6.33
CA ILE A 255 -2.86 19.12 -6.45
C ILE A 255 -3.35 20.52 -6.07
N ASP A 256 -4.16 21.15 -6.92
CA ASP A 256 -4.75 22.45 -6.61
C ASP A 256 -6.15 22.27 -6.01
N PHE A 257 -6.31 22.60 -4.74
CA PHE A 257 -7.60 22.53 -4.04
C PHE A 257 -7.77 23.69 -3.06
N SER A 258 -9.01 24.14 -2.91
CA SER A 258 -9.41 25.13 -1.92
C SER A 258 -9.74 24.48 -0.57
N ALA A 259 -9.82 25.29 0.49
CA ALA A 259 -10.06 24.81 1.85
C ALA A 259 -11.42 24.08 2.01
N ASP A 260 -12.44 24.45 1.23
CA ASP A 260 -13.74 23.77 1.22
C ASP A 260 -13.70 22.39 0.53
N LYS A 261 -12.60 22.04 -0.15
CA LYS A 261 -12.42 20.76 -0.85
C LYS A 261 -11.52 19.77 -0.15
N LEU A 262 -11.05 20.08 1.07
CA LEU A 262 -10.16 19.21 1.84
C LEU A 262 -10.70 17.79 2.02
N VAL A 263 -12.01 17.67 2.26
CA VAL A 263 -12.69 16.38 2.47
C VAL A 263 -12.67 15.46 1.23
N TYR A 264 -12.38 16.01 0.05
CA TYR A 264 -12.30 15.25 -1.20
C TYR A 264 -10.88 14.82 -1.54
N VAL A 265 -9.86 15.35 -0.85
CA VAL A 265 -8.44 15.07 -1.15
C VAL A 265 -8.11 13.59 -0.89
N GLY A 266 -8.60 13.02 0.23
CA GLY A 266 -8.42 11.58 0.52
C GLY A 266 -9.02 10.72 -0.59
N ALA A 267 -10.31 10.91 -0.90
CA ALA A 267 -11.00 10.17 -1.96
C ALA A 267 -10.33 10.33 -3.34
N PHE A 268 -9.80 11.53 -3.64
CA PHE A 268 -9.03 11.74 -4.87
C PHE A 268 -7.74 10.92 -4.89
N LEU A 269 -6.98 10.92 -3.79
CA LEU A 269 -5.74 10.14 -3.69
C LEU A 269 -6.00 8.65 -3.78
N ASP A 270 -7.03 8.15 -3.08
CA ASP A 270 -7.46 6.74 -3.15
C ASP A 270 -7.80 6.33 -4.60
N MET A 271 -8.55 7.17 -5.31
CA MET A 271 -9.00 6.88 -6.69
C MET A 271 -7.87 6.99 -7.73
N THR A 272 -6.75 7.64 -7.41
CA THR A 272 -5.73 8.04 -8.40
C THR A 272 -4.34 7.53 -8.09
N THR A 273 -4.16 6.82 -6.98
CA THR A 273 -2.89 6.24 -6.57
C THR A 273 -3.05 4.75 -6.27
N ASN A 274 -2.04 3.98 -6.69
CA ASN A 274 -1.98 2.53 -6.47
C ASN A 274 -0.69 2.21 -5.71
N TYR A 275 -0.53 2.79 -4.51
CA TYR A 275 0.73 2.70 -3.81
C TYR A 275 0.97 1.33 -3.16
N TYR A 276 -0.07 0.56 -2.79
CA TYR A 276 0.08 -0.84 -2.37
C TYR A 276 0.59 -1.69 -3.53
N GLU A 277 -0.02 -1.57 -4.71
CA GLU A 277 0.44 -2.32 -5.89
C GLU A 277 1.89 -1.94 -6.24
N HIS A 278 2.18 -0.64 -6.37
CA HIS A 278 3.49 -0.15 -6.79
C HIS A 278 4.60 -0.61 -5.85
N THR A 279 4.48 -0.31 -4.56
CA THR A 279 5.49 -0.68 -3.57
C THR A 279 5.47 -2.18 -3.27
N GLY A 280 4.32 -2.86 -3.44
CA GLY A 280 4.15 -4.30 -3.27
C GLY A 280 4.94 -5.10 -4.30
N ILE A 281 4.85 -4.70 -5.57
CA ILE A 281 5.69 -5.27 -6.65
C ILE A 281 7.18 -5.08 -6.33
N GLN A 282 7.58 -3.89 -5.86
CA GLN A 282 8.97 -3.64 -5.45
C GLN A 282 9.42 -4.55 -4.30
N THR A 283 8.55 -4.77 -3.30
CA THR A 283 8.86 -5.65 -2.16
C THR A 283 9.04 -7.09 -2.62
N LEU A 284 8.15 -7.59 -3.47
CA LEU A 284 8.24 -8.94 -4.01
C LEU A 284 9.53 -9.10 -4.81
N ALA A 285 9.86 -8.15 -5.68
CA ALA A 285 11.09 -8.17 -6.46
C ALA A 285 12.32 -8.26 -5.55
N ARG A 286 12.42 -7.37 -4.55
CA ARG A 286 13.52 -7.40 -3.58
C ARG A 286 13.61 -8.74 -2.87
N ARG A 287 12.52 -9.23 -2.28
CA ARG A 287 12.52 -10.49 -1.50
C ARG A 287 12.87 -11.70 -2.35
N LEU A 288 12.35 -11.77 -3.57
CA LEU A 288 12.68 -12.83 -4.52
C LEU A 288 14.16 -12.81 -4.90
N ILE A 289 14.74 -11.62 -5.11
CA ILE A 289 16.15 -11.45 -5.46
C ILE A 289 17.07 -11.77 -4.27
N GLU A 290 16.75 -11.26 -3.07
CA GLU A 290 17.47 -11.56 -1.82
C GLU A 290 17.52 -13.07 -1.57
N ARG A 291 16.40 -13.75 -1.78
CA ARG A 291 16.33 -15.20 -1.63
C ARG A 291 17.04 -15.93 -2.76
N ALA A 292 16.89 -15.48 -4.00
CA ALA A 292 17.54 -16.09 -5.15
C ALA A 292 19.07 -16.07 -5.01
N VAL A 293 19.65 -14.94 -4.61
CA VAL A 293 21.11 -14.83 -4.42
C VAL A 293 21.60 -15.66 -3.22
N ALA A 294 20.77 -15.89 -2.21
CA ALA A 294 21.11 -16.76 -1.08
C ALA A 294 21.04 -18.26 -1.40
N GLU A 295 20.31 -18.65 -2.44
CA GLU A 295 20.11 -20.05 -2.87
C GLU A 295 21.05 -20.49 -4.00
N ILE A 296 21.78 -19.55 -4.63
CA ILE A 296 22.80 -19.80 -5.68
C ILE A 296 24.19 -19.80 -5.03
#